data_AF-A0A0F9HNM7-F1
#
_entry.id   AF-A0A0F9HNM7-F1
#
_cell.length_a   1.000
_cell.length_b   1.000
_cell.length_c   1.000
_cell.angle_alpha   90.00
_cell.angle_beta   90.00
_cell.angle_gamma   90.00
#
_symmetry.space_group_name_H-M   'P 1'
#
loop_
_entity.id
_entity.type
_entity.pdbx_description
1 polymer ?
#
loop_
_entity_poly.entity_id
_entity_poly.type
_entity_poly.pdbx_seq_one_letter_code
_entity_poly.pdbx_strand_id
1 'polypeptide(L)'
;MTRTVQICPVGFEFDRVIEGVKQHSCNIIYLLKSVKPTKKESHPNKKLIEIADTFVEKLKKHFLNTKICEPIVKETNVITLEKTVEELCKIIKNEVEIEKTEEIWINISTSTKLFASASMYVGAFYPKIIKLFYLDARHYTVNLLLEDIDKEIITKKFQDFGISYKKDENSYKSITVPTYTMVALKDYKKIIITTLKKMIDKTGQETVSFMNLLRELGEKENDKKIKVRYGHHIAFLKKRNWVFEKNEGRQNYYGLTPGGRILSIIHTYLKEEAT
;
A
#
# COMPACT_ATOMS: atom_id res chain seq x y z
N MET A 1 9.98 -19.02 -18.50
CA MET A 1 10.60 -17.90 -17.75
C MET A 1 9.79 -17.71 -16.49
N THR A 2 10.46 -17.72 -15.34
CA THR A 2 9.84 -17.41 -14.05
C THR A 2 9.58 -15.90 -14.00
N ARG A 3 8.52 -15.50 -13.32
CA ARG A 3 8.06 -14.10 -13.30
C ARG A 3 8.47 -13.48 -11.97
N THR A 4 9.31 -12.47 -12.06
CA THR A 4 9.76 -11.66 -10.91
C THR A 4 9.25 -10.25 -11.07
N VAL A 5 8.66 -9.71 -10.02
CA VAL A 5 7.96 -8.43 -10.04
C VAL A 5 8.59 -7.50 -9.04
N GLN A 6 8.72 -6.22 -9.41
CA GLN A 6 9.00 -5.17 -8.46
C GLN A 6 7.87 -4.14 -8.43
N ILE A 7 7.44 -3.72 -7.25
CA ILE A 7 6.47 -2.64 -7.06
C ILE A 7 7.21 -1.46 -6.43
N CYS A 8 7.19 -0.32 -7.11
CA CYS A 8 7.93 0.87 -6.70
C CYS A 8 7.04 2.11 -6.75
N PRO A 9 6.85 2.84 -5.63
CA PRO A 9 6.22 4.14 -5.68
C PRO A 9 7.22 5.15 -6.27
N VAL A 10 6.76 6.03 -7.15
CA VAL A 10 7.64 7.03 -7.74
C VAL A 10 7.50 8.32 -6.94
N GLY A 11 8.55 8.60 -6.17
CA GLY A 11 8.76 9.87 -5.47
C GLY A 11 9.74 10.76 -6.23
N PHE A 12 10.59 11.45 -5.49
CA PHE A 12 11.63 12.33 -6.04
C PHE A 12 13.02 11.66 -6.04
N GLU A 13 13.10 10.33 -6.03
CA GLU A 13 14.36 9.58 -5.84
C GLU A 13 14.55 8.62 -7.02
N PHE A 14 14.85 9.19 -8.19
CA PHE A 14 14.93 8.47 -9.46
C PHE A 14 15.93 7.32 -9.42
N ASP A 15 17.11 7.62 -8.87
CA ASP A 15 18.23 6.70 -8.83
C ASP A 15 17.96 5.46 -7.94
N ARG A 16 17.23 5.64 -6.83
CA ARG A 16 16.82 4.53 -5.94
C ARG A 16 15.80 3.59 -6.58
N VAL A 17 15.06 4.03 -7.59
CA VAL A 17 14.22 3.12 -8.39
C VAL A 17 15.10 2.26 -9.30
N ILE A 18 16.01 2.88 -10.05
CA ILE A 18 16.92 2.18 -10.96
C ILE A 18 17.81 1.20 -10.20
N GLU A 19 18.40 1.65 -9.10
CA GLU A 19 19.27 0.83 -8.27
C GLU A 19 18.48 -0.31 -7.60
N GLY A 20 17.21 -0.07 -7.26
CA GLY A 20 16.32 -1.11 -6.73
C GLY A 20 16.14 -2.26 -7.71
N VAL A 21 15.99 -1.98 -9.01
CA VAL A 21 15.92 -3.01 -10.06
C VAL A 21 17.25 -3.72 -10.23
N LYS A 22 18.38 -3.03 -10.10
CA LYS A 22 19.70 -3.67 -10.20
C LYS A 22 19.97 -4.65 -9.07
N GLN A 23 19.65 -4.27 -7.84
CA GLN A 23 19.92 -5.11 -6.66
C GLN A 23 18.91 -6.24 -6.50
N HIS A 24 17.65 -6.01 -6.92
CA HIS A 24 16.57 -6.98 -6.92
C HIS A 24 15.99 -7.05 -8.32
N SER A 25 16.66 -7.82 -9.18
CA SER A 25 16.29 -7.97 -10.60
C SER A 25 14.86 -8.46 -10.74
N CYS A 26 14.11 -7.83 -11.65
CA CYS A 26 12.73 -8.19 -11.96
C CYS A 26 12.51 -8.21 -13.47
N ASN A 27 11.51 -8.95 -13.93
CA ASN A 27 11.08 -8.91 -15.34
C ASN A 27 10.04 -7.80 -15.55
N ILE A 28 9.30 -7.43 -14.51
CA ILE A 28 8.24 -6.43 -14.55
C ILE A 28 8.39 -5.47 -13.39
N ILE A 29 8.26 -4.18 -13.67
CA ILE A 29 8.22 -3.14 -12.65
C ILE A 29 6.89 -2.38 -12.70
N TYR A 30 6.16 -2.39 -11.59
CA TYR A 30 5.03 -1.51 -11.36
C TYR A 30 5.53 -0.16 -10.82
N LEU A 31 5.40 0.88 -11.63
CA LEU A 31 5.68 2.26 -11.25
C LEU A 31 4.38 2.91 -10.77
N LEU A 32 4.27 3.14 -9.46
CA LEU A 32 3.08 3.74 -8.87
C LEU A 32 3.24 5.26 -8.83
N LYS A 33 2.41 5.96 -9.60
CA LYS A 33 2.37 7.42 -9.62
C LYS A 33 1.18 7.94 -8.81
N SER A 34 1.40 9.04 -8.08
CA SER A 34 0.33 9.67 -7.32
C SER A 34 -0.72 10.26 -8.26
N VAL A 35 -2.00 9.99 -8.03
CA VAL A 35 -3.08 10.69 -8.74
C VAL A 35 -3.04 12.19 -8.44
N LYS A 36 -3.43 13.00 -9.43
CA LYS A 36 -3.68 14.42 -9.22
C LYS A 36 -4.89 14.58 -8.29
N PRO A 37 -4.81 15.40 -7.23
CA PRO A 37 -5.92 15.62 -6.34
C PRO A 37 -7.10 16.20 -7.13
N THR A 38 -8.30 15.73 -6.82
CA THR A 38 -9.52 16.37 -7.31
C THR A 38 -9.68 17.73 -6.62
N LYS A 39 -10.41 18.67 -7.23
CA LYS A 39 -10.56 20.07 -6.72
C LYS A 39 -10.97 20.20 -5.24
N LYS A 40 -11.45 19.13 -4.59
CA LYS A 40 -11.90 19.11 -3.19
C LYS A 40 -10.81 18.70 -2.18
N GLU A 41 -9.68 18.14 -2.63
CA GLU A 41 -8.61 17.70 -1.74
C GLU A 41 -7.48 18.75 -1.70
N SER A 42 -7.35 19.45 -0.57
CA SER A 42 -6.28 20.42 -0.35
C SER A 42 -4.95 19.68 -0.16
N HIS A 43 -4.21 19.46 -1.26
CA HIS A 43 -2.87 18.90 -1.19
C HIS A 43 -1.79 19.83 -1.73
N PRO A 44 -0.54 19.67 -1.23
CA PRO A 44 0.53 20.61 -1.44
C PRO A 44 1.00 20.55 -2.89
N ASN A 45 0.80 21.67 -3.57
CA ASN A 45 1.57 22.12 -4.72
C ASN A 45 1.52 21.19 -5.96
N LYS A 46 0.59 21.49 -6.88
CA LYS A 46 0.47 20.88 -8.23
C LYS A 46 1.83 20.64 -8.93
N LYS A 47 2.80 21.53 -8.71
CA LYS A 47 4.17 21.41 -9.24
C LYS A 47 4.91 20.14 -8.78
N LEU A 48 4.72 19.71 -7.54
CA LEU A 48 5.36 18.49 -7.01
C LEU A 48 4.83 17.24 -7.72
N ILE A 49 3.55 17.23 -8.06
CA ILE A 49 2.94 16.13 -8.82
C ILE A 49 3.45 16.14 -10.26
N GLU A 50 3.56 17.31 -10.90
CA GLU A 50 4.13 17.44 -12.24
C GLU A 50 5.61 16.99 -12.30
N ILE A 51 6.38 17.27 -11.26
CA ILE A 51 7.76 16.78 -11.12
C ILE A 51 7.77 15.25 -10.97
N ALA A 52 6.93 14.68 -10.10
CA ALA A 52 6.83 13.22 -9.94
C ALA A 52 6.41 12.54 -11.25
N ASP A 53 5.44 13.09 -11.98
CA ASP A 53 5.03 12.63 -13.33
C ASP A 53 6.23 12.62 -14.30
N THR A 54 7.07 13.66 -14.25
CA THR A 54 8.30 13.73 -15.06
C THR A 54 9.26 12.60 -14.72
N PHE A 55 9.43 12.27 -13.44
CA PHE A 55 10.27 11.14 -13.02
C PHE A 55 9.71 9.79 -13.46
N VAL A 56 8.38 9.61 -13.41
CA VAL A 56 7.71 8.39 -13.90
C VAL A 56 8.00 8.18 -15.38
N GLU A 57 7.82 9.21 -16.21
CA GLU A 57 8.06 9.11 -17.65
C GLU A 57 9.54 8.89 -17.97
N LYS A 58 10.45 9.54 -17.24
CA LYS A 58 11.90 9.26 -17.33
C LYS A 58 12.23 7.81 -17.01
N LEU A 59 11.67 7.26 -15.93
CA LEU A 59 11.89 5.86 -15.52
C LEU A 59 11.33 4.88 -16.56
N LYS A 60 10.10 5.12 -17.01
CA LYS A 60 9.46 4.31 -18.05
C LYS A 60 10.30 4.27 -19.32
N LYS A 61 10.76 5.44 -19.82
CA LYS A 61 11.64 5.53 -20.99
C LYS A 61 12.97 4.81 -20.75
N HIS A 62 13.56 4.95 -19.56
CA HIS A 62 14.79 4.26 -19.19
C HIS A 62 14.64 2.74 -19.28
N PHE A 63 13.61 2.16 -18.68
CA PHE A 63 13.40 0.70 -18.68
C PHE A 63 13.04 0.17 -20.07
N LEU A 64 12.25 0.89 -20.87
CA LEU A 64 11.95 0.51 -22.26
C LEU A 64 13.22 0.51 -23.14
N ASN A 65 14.08 1.51 -23.00
CA ASN A 65 15.30 1.62 -23.81
C ASN A 65 16.35 0.58 -23.43
N THR A 66 16.50 0.31 -22.13
CA THR A 66 17.50 -0.65 -21.61
C THR A 66 17.03 -2.09 -21.69
N LYS A 67 15.71 -2.33 -21.85
CA LYS A 67 15.06 -3.65 -21.87
C LYS A 67 15.38 -4.50 -20.63
N ILE A 68 15.71 -3.85 -19.49
CA ILE A 68 16.00 -4.55 -18.23
C ILE A 68 14.74 -5.21 -17.67
N CYS A 69 13.61 -4.50 -17.73
CA CYS A 69 12.31 -4.98 -17.29
C CYS A 69 11.19 -4.24 -18.07
N GLU A 70 9.99 -4.80 -18.07
CA GLU A 70 8.80 -4.17 -18.64
C GLU A 70 8.16 -3.21 -17.59
N PRO A 71 8.07 -1.90 -17.88
CA PRO A 71 7.46 -0.95 -16.96
C PRO A 71 5.93 -0.86 -17.15
N ILE A 72 5.18 -1.10 -16.07
CA ILE A 72 3.73 -0.87 -15.99
C ILE A 72 3.47 0.31 -15.07
N VAL A 73 2.86 1.37 -15.60
CA VAL A 73 2.48 2.54 -14.79
C VAL A 73 1.09 2.36 -14.22
N LYS A 74 0.94 2.54 -12.90
CA LYS A 74 -0.34 2.52 -12.21
C LYS A 74 -0.56 3.82 -11.44
N GLU A 75 -1.79 4.28 -11.46
CA GLU A 75 -2.22 5.47 -10.72
C GLU A 75 -2.76 5.07 -9.35
N THR A 76 -2.27 5.70 -8.29
CA THR A 76 -2.81 5.49 -6.94
C THR A 76 -2.72 6.75 -6.11
N ASN A 77 -3.52 6.84 -5.06
CA ASN A 77 -3.45 7.92 -4.09
C ASN A 77 -2.49 7.51 -2.95
N VAL A 78 -1.19 7.78 -3.12
CA VAL A 78 -0.10 7.40 -2.18
C VAL A 78 -0.10 8.21 -0.87
N ILE A 79 -0.99 9.18 -0.74
CA ILE A 79 -1.20 10.02 0.45
C ILE A 79 -2.39 9.53 1.28
N THR A 80 -3.18 8.57 0.77
CA THR A 80 -4.25 7.90 1.50
C THR A 80 -3.89 6.43 1.71
N LEU A 81 -3.72 6.02 2.97
CA LEU A 81 -3.33 4.65 3.31
C LEU A 81 -4.30 3.60 2.73
N GLU A 82 -5.61 3.81 2.85
CA GLU A 82 -6.63 2.89 2.33
C GLU A 82 -6.51 2.68 0.81
N LYS A 83 -6.34 3.76 0.06
CA LYS A 83 -6.20 3.69 -1.41
C LYS A 83 -4.89 3.07 -1.85
N THR A 84 -3.82 3.31 -1.10
CA THR A 84 -2.53 2.68 -1.34
C THR A 84 -2.60 1.17 -1.10
N VAL A 85 -3.22 0.75 0.01
CA VAL A 85 -3.44 -0.68 0.32
C VAL A 85 -4.34 -1.33 -0.73
N GLU A 86 -5.43 -0.67 -1.13
CA GLU A 86 -6.34 -1.17 -2.16
C GLU A 86 -5.59 -1.44 -3.48
N GLU A 87 -4.77 -0.50 -3.95
CA GLU A 87 -4.00 -0.68 -5.19
C GLU A 87 -2.92 -1.76 -5.06
N LEU A 88 -2.18 -1.78 -3.95
CA LEU A 88 -1.21 -2.85 -3.69
C LEU A 88 -1.88 -4.22 -3.70
N CYS A 89 -3.04 -4.37 -3.07
CA CYS A 89 -3.78 -5.62 -3.06
C CYS A 89 -4.25 -6.02 -4.47
N LYS A 90 -4.69 -5.07 -5.31
CA LYS A 90 -5.07 -5.37 -6.70
C LYS A 90 -3.89 -5.89 -7.52
N ILE A 91 -2.74 -5.22 -7.41
CA ILE A 91 -1.52 -5.63 -8.13
C ILE A 91 -1.11 -7.03 -7.65
N ILE A 92 -0.98 -7.22 -6.35
CA ILE A 92 -0.53 -8.49 -5.76
C ILE A 92 -1.48 -9.63 -6.07
N LYS A 93 -2.80 -9.41 -5.99
CA LYS A 93 -3.78 -10.41 -6.37
C LYS A 93 -3.56 -10.87 -7.82
N ASN A 94 -3.43 -9.93 -8.75
CA ASN A 94 -3.25 -10.26 -10.16
C ASN A 94 -1.94 -11.02 -10.40
N GLU A 95 -0.87 -10.64 -9.70
CA GLU A 95 0.45 -11.26 -9.87
C GLU A 95 0.52 -12.64 -9.22
N VAL A 96 -0.06 -12.84 -8.04
CA VAL A 96 -0.10 -14.14 -7.36
C VAL A 96 -1.02 -15.13 -8.08
N GLU A 97 -2.07 -14.67 -8.77
CA GLU A 97 -2.93 -15.54 -9.59
C GLU A 97 -2.25 -16.03 -10.88
N ILE A 98 -1.06 -15.52 -11.22
CA ILE A 98 -0.24 -16.03 -12.33
C ILE A 98 0.69 -17.14 -11.79
N GLU A 99 0.48 -18.39 -12.23
CA GLU A 99 1.18 -19.60 -11.75
C GLU A 99 2.72 -19.56 -11.80
N LYS A 100 3.32 -18.58 -12.48
CA LYS A 100 4.78 -18.45 -12.66
C LYS A 100 5.40 -17.33 -11.83
N THR A 101 4.64 -16.62 -11.00
CA THR A 101 5.16 -15.55 -10.15
C THR A 101 5.88 -16.15 -8.95
N GLU A 102 7.20 -16.02 -8.92
CA GLU A 102 8.04 -16.56 -7.84
C GLU A 102 8.21 -15.55 -6.70
N GLU A 103 8.48 -14.30 -7.03
CA GLU A 103 8.81 -13.26 -6.05
C GLU A 103 8.26 -11.89 -6.45
N ILE A 104 7.78 -11.17 -5.44
CA ILE A 104 7.34 -9.78 -5.55
C ILE A 104 8.16 -8.94 -4.57
N TRP A 105 9.03 -8.10 -5.12
CA TRP A 105 9.83 -7.16 -4.35
C TRP A 105 9.12 -5.81 -4.26
N ILE A 106 8.87 -5.31 -3.06
CA ILE A 106 8.31 -3.97 -2.87
C ILE A 106 9.41 -3.04 -2.42
N ASN A 107 9.75 -2.09 -3.29
CA ASN A 107 10.71 -1.04 -2.99
C ASN A 107 10.03 0.03 -2.13
N ILE A 108 10.28 0.02 -0.83
CA ILE A 108 9.74 1.01 0.11
C ILE A 108 10.72 2.16 0.37
N SER A 109 11.76 2.26 -0.46
CA SER A 109 12.78 3.31 -0.39
C SER A 109 12.20 4.70 -0.61
N THR A 110 11.26 4.80 -1.55
CA THR A 110 10.89 6.05 -2.19
C THR A 110 9.48 6.49 -1.78
N SER A 111 9.15 7.75 -2.07
CA SER A 111 7.81 8.32 -1.84
C SER A 111 7.45 8.49 -0.35
N THR A 112 6.26 8.06 0.09
CA THR A 112 5.72 8.38 1.41
C THR A 112 5.92 7.25 2.42
N LYS A 113 6.01 7.60 3.71
CA LYS A 113 5.97 6.63 4.82
C LYS A 113 4.65 5.84 4.87
N LEU A 114 3.57 6.41 4.32
CA LEU A 114 2.28 5.75 4.18
C LEU A 114 2.37 4.58 3.20
N PHE A 115 3.10 4.73 2.11
CA PHE A 115 3.38 3.63 1.20
C PHE A 115 4.14 2.50 1.91
N ALA A 116 5.24 2.81 2.60
CA ALA A 116 5.99 1.81 3.34
C ALA A 116 5.12 1.04 4.36
N SER A 117 4.24 1.76 5.08
CA SER A 117 3.29 1.17 6.01
C SER A 117 2.26 0.28 5.29
N ALA A 118 1.71 0.73 4.16
CA ALA A 118 0.79 -0.06 3.33
C ALA A 118 1.44 -1.36 2.85
N SER A 119 2.68 -1.28 2.36
CA SER A 119 3.46 -2.43 1.90
C SER A 119 3.67 -3.43 3.03
N MET A 120 3.92 -2.98 4.26
CA MET A 120 4.08 -3.88 5.40
C MET A 120 2.78 -4.65 5.71
N TYR A 121 1.63 -3.96 5.71
CA TYR A 121 0.35 -4.62 5.94
C TYR A 121 0.03 -5.67 4.88
N VAL A 122 0.29 -5.36 3.61
CA VAL A 122 0.00 -6.29 2.51
C VAL A 122 1.02 -7.42 2.44
N GLY A 123 2.31 -7.12 2.61
CA GLY A 123 3.37 -8.13 2.62
C GLY A 123 3.23 -9.18 3.71
N ALA A 124 2.60 -8.82 4.83
CA ALA A 124 2.29 -9.74 5.93
C ALA A 124 1.31 -10.87 5.57
N PHE A 125 0.55 -10.74 4.48
CA PHE A 125 -0.39 -11.79 4.02
C PHE A 125 0.22 -12.81 3.07
N TYR A 126 1.28 -12.44 2.35
CA TYR A 126 2.03 -13.35 1.46
C TYR A 126 3.53 -13.30 1.77
N PRO A 127 3.95 -13.63 3.01
CA PRO A 127 5.34 -13.46 3.44
C PRO A 127 6.32 -14.37 2.70
N LYS A 128 5.84 -15.42 2.02
CA LYS A 128 6.66 -16.33 1.21
C LYS A 128 7.06 -15.72 -0.14
N ILE A 129 6.16 -14.94 -0.74
CA ILE A 129 6.33 -14.38 -2.10
C ILE A 129 6.73 -12.90 -2.04
N ILE A 130 6.20 -12.15 -1.07
CA ILE A 130 6.40 -10.71 -0.95
C ILE A 130 7.57 -10.41 -0.03
N LYS A 131 8.55 -9.68 -0.58
CA LYS A 131 9.71 -9.17 0.14
C LYS A 131 9.73 -7.65 0.08
N LEU A 132 9.98 -7.00 1.21
CA LEU A 132 10.14 -5.56 1.28
C LEU A 132 11.62 -5.22 1.38
N PHE A 133 12.03 -4.13 0.75
CA PHE A 133 13.39 -3.63 0.91
C PHE A 133 13.42 -2.10 0.82
N TYR A 134 14.44 -1.52 1.46
CA TYR A 134 14.79 -0.13 1.25
C TYR A 134 16.29 0.01 0.91
N LEU A 135 16.63 1.08 0.22
CA LEU A 135 17.98 1.46 -0.15
C LEU A 135 18.44 2.62 0.74
N ASP A 136 19.52 2.48 1.50
CA ASP A 136 20.01 3.54 2.39
C ASP A 136 20.52 4.76 1.61
N ALA A 137 19.86 5.92 1.76
CA ALA A 137 20.25 7.16 1.10
C ALA A 137 21.18 7.98 2.00
N ARG A 138 22.44 8.11 1.61
CA ARG A 138 23.48 8.81 2.39
C ARG A 138 23.67 10.27 2.01
N HIS A 139 23.26 10.66 0.81
CA HIS A 139 23.41 12.03 0.33
C HIS A 139 22.09 12.54 -0.22
N TYR A 140 21.66 13.67 0.31
CA TYR A 140 20.47 14.36 -0.13
C TYR A 140 20.84 15.66 -0.83
N THR A 141 20.18 15.95 -1.94
CA THR A 141 20.38 17.17 -2.73
C THR A 141 20.06 18.43 -1.91
N VAL A 142 19.18 18.33 -0.90
CA VAL A 142 18.92 19.43 0.05
C VAL A 142 20.14 19.77 0.91
N ASN A 143 20.99 18.78 1.23
CA ASN A 143 22.19 19.03 2.04
C ASN A 143 23.21 19.88 1.26
N LEU A 144 23.19 19.84 -0.08
CA LEU A 144 24.04 20.70 -0.91
C LEU A 144 23.72 22.19 -0.74
N LEU A 145 22.48 22.54 -0.33
CA LEU A 145 22.12 23.92 0.01
C LEU A 145 22.85 24.43 1.25
N LEU A 146 23.35 23.52 2.11
CA LEU A 146 24.13 23.86 3.31
C LEU A 146 25.63 23.94 3.03
N GLU A 147 26.08 23.51 1.84
CA GLU A 147 27.50 23.44 1.44
C GLU A 147 27.94 24.64 0.57
N ASP A 148 27.14 25.72 0.49
CA ASP A 148 27.39 26.91 -0.35
C ASP A 148 27.67 26.61 -1.84
N ILE A 149 27.07 25.54 -2.36
CA ILE A 149 27.19 25.14 -3.76
C ILE A 149 26.25 25.97 -4.65
N ASP A 150 26.68 26.25 -5.88
CA ASP A 150 25.87 26.94 -6.89
C ASP A 150 24.50 26.27 -7.10
N LYS A 151 23.44 27.08 -7.05
CA LYS A 151 22.05 26.66 -7.26
C LYS A 151 21.82 25.99 -8.61
N GLU A 152 22.55 26.36 -9.66
CA GLU A 152 22.44 25.71 -10.97
C GLU A 152 22.91 24.26 -10.92
N ILE A 153 24.01 24.00 -10.20
CA ILE A 153 24.56 22.65 -10.00
C ILE A 153 23.57 21.81 -9.19
N ILE A 154 22.99 22.37 -8.13
CA ILE A 154 21.98 21.71 -7.29
C ILE A 154 20.74 21.38 -8.13
N THR A 155 20.27 22.32 -8.95
CA THR A 155 19.11 22.14 -9.83
C THR A 155 19.36 21.04 -10.84
N LYS A 156 20.53 21.02 -11.47
CA LYS A 156 20.92 19.96 -12.42
C LYS A 156 20.98 18.59 -11.74
N LYS A 157 21.62 18.49 -10.57
CA LYS A 157 21.65 17.25 -9.78
C LYS A 157 20.25 16.77 -9.40
N PHE A 158 19.36 17.68 -9.02
CA PHE A 158 17.96 17.34 -8.75
C PHE A 158 17.24 16.81 -9.99
N GLN A 159 17.43 17.44 -11.15
CA GLN A 159 16.81 16.99 -12.39
C GLN A 159 17.31 15.62 -12.84
N ASP A 160 18.58 15.32 -12.59
CA ASP A 160 19.24 14.07 -13.00
C ASP A 160 18.96 12.91 -12.04
N PHE A 161 18.99 13.16 -10.72
CA PHE A 161 18.96 12.11 -9.69
C PHE A 161 17.80 12.25 -8.71
N GLY A 162 17.27 13.45 -8.54
CA GLY A 162 16.20 13.76 -7.58
C GLY A 162 16.72 14.31 -6.24
N ILE A 163 16.03 14.01 -5.13
CA ILE A 163 16.41 14.45 -3.78
C ILE A 163 17.55 13.64 -3.17
N SER A 164 17.89 12.49 -3.73
CA SER A 164 19.05 11.68 -3.33
C SER A 164 19.98 11.47 -4.52
N TYR A 165 21.27 11.32 -4.25
CA TYR A 165 22.24 10.93 -5.26
C TYR A 165 23.38 10.12 -4.64
N LYS A 166 24.06 9.35 -5.49
CA LYS A 166 25.26 8.60 -5.12
C LYS A 166 26.52 9.49 -5.29
N LYS A 167 27.33 9.64 -4.23
CA LYS A 167 28.58 10.45 -4.25
C LYS A 167 29.81 9.63 -4.66
N ASP A 168 29.89 8.37 -4.21
CA ASP A 168 31.04 7.48 -4.42
C ASP A 168 30.60 6.18 -5.13
N GLU A 169 31.53 5.39 -5.69
CA GLU A 169 31.23 4.12 -6.39
C GLU A 169 30.55 3.05 -5.50
N ASN A 170 30.59 3.19 -4.18
CA ASN A 170 29.92 2.29 -3.25
C ASN A 170 28.40 2.43 -3.35
N SER A 171 27.74 1.34 -3.76
CA SER A 171 26.31 1.24 -4.02
C SER A 171 25.44 1.62 -2.82
N TYR A 172 24.19 2.01 -3.10
CA TYR A 172 23.14 2.06 -2.09
C TYR A 172 23.14 0.73 -1.32
N LYS A 173 23.14 0.75 0.01
CA LYS A 173 23.01 -0.48 0.78
C LYS A 173 21.54 -0.90 0.76
N SER A 174 21.20 -2.03 0.13
CA SER A 174 19.87 -2.62 0.28
C SER A 174 19.73 -3.31 1.64
N ILE A 175 18.60 -3.06 2.27
CA ILE A 175 18.20 -3.65 3.54
C ILE A 175 16.83 -4.26 3.33
N THR A 176 16.75 -5.59 3.41
CA THR A 176 15.49 -6.33 3.39
C THR A 176 14.77 -6.12 4.72
N VAL A 177 13.50 -5.75 4.64
CA VAL A 177 12.65 -5.53 5.82
C VAL A 177 11.88 -6.82 6.11
N PRO A 178 11.96 -7.36 7.35
CA PRO A 178 11.23 -8.57 7.69
C PRO A 178 9.72 -8.31 7.65
N THR A 179 9.00 -9.19 6.98
CA THR A 179 7.54 -9.26 7.04
C THR A 179 7.14 -10.30 8.06
N TYR A 180 6.27 -9.92 9.00
CA TYR A 180 5.71 -10.85 9.97
C TYR A 180 4.37 -11.35 9.46
N THR A 181 4.16 -12.67 9.47
CA THR A 181 2.88 -13.26 9.07
C THR A 181 1.76 -12.70 9.95
N MET A 182 0.78 -12.05 9.33
CA MET A 182 -0.40 -11.62 10.07
C MET A 182 -1.40 -12.78 10.15
N VAL A 183 -1.97 -13.02 11.34
CA VAL A 183 -3.01 -14.03 11.50
C VAL A 183 -4.25 -13.60 10.71
N ALA A 184 -4.49 -14.27 9.59
CA ALA A 184 -5.67 -14.03 8.78
C ALA A 184 -6.96 -14.29 9.60
N LEU A 185 -7.93 -13.39 9.47
CA LEU A 185 -9.26 -13.63 10.01
C LEU A 185 -9.93 -14.77 9.23
N LYS A 186 -10.38 -15.79 9.94
CA LYS A 186 -11.23 -16.86 9.39
C LYS A 186 -12.70 -16.64 9.70
N ASP A 187 -13.55 -17.28 8.90
CA ASP A 187 -14.98 -17.46 9.14
C ASP A 187 -15.75 -16.15 9.37
N TYR A 188 -16.61 -16.13 10.40
CA TYR A 188 -17.46 -15.01 10.78
C TYR A 188 -16.72 -13.69 10.95
N LYS A 189 -15.49 -13.68 11.48
CA LYS A 189 -14.74 -12.44 11.74
C LYS A 189 -14.42 -11.68 10.45
N LYS A 190 -13.99 -12.44 9.43
CA LYS A 190 -13.72 -11.91 8.09
C LYS A 190 -14.99 -11.40 7.45
N ILE A 191 -16.06 -12.20 7.47
CA ILE A 191 -17.34 -11.84 6.88
C ILE A 191 -17.93 -10.58 7.55
N ILE A 192 -17.83 -10.46 8.88
CA ILE A 192 -18.30 -9.28 9.63
C ILE A 192 -17.54 -8.03 9.19
N ILE A 193 -16.20 -8.07 9.17
CA ILE A 193 -15.39 -6.87 8.91
C ILE A 193 -15.55 -6.39 7.46
N THR A 194 -15.61 -7.32 6.50
CA THR A 194 -15.83 -6.97 5.08
C THR A 194 -17.25 -6.47 4.83
N THR A 195 -18.26 -7.05 5.50
CA THR A 195 -19.65 -6.59 5.40
C THR A 195 -19.83 -5.20 6.03
N LEU A 196 -19.21 -4.94 7.18
CA LEU A 196 -19.21 -3.61 7.80
C LEU A 196 -18.62 -2.56 6.86
N LYS A 197 -17.47 -2.85 6.22
CA LYS A 197 -16.87 -1.94 5.21
C LYS A 197 -17.81 -1.73 4.04
N LYS A 198 -18.37 -2.84 3.52
CA LYS A 198 -19.56 -2.96 2.66
C LYS A 198 -20.54 -1.79 2.83
N MET A 199 -21.12 -1.80 4.03
CA MET A 199 -22.23 -0.96 4.41
C MET A 199 -21.80 0.49 4.70
N ILE A 200 -20.66 0.70 5.35
CA ILE A 200 -20.08 2.03 5.62
C ILE A 200 -19.83 2.77 4.30
N ASP A 201 -19.18 2.12 3.34
CA ASP A 201 -18.88 2.73 2.04
C ASP A 201 -20.14 3.04 1.24
N LYS A 202 -21.13 2.13 1.27
CA LYS A 202 -22.40 2.29 0.56
C LYS A 202 -23.24 3.45 1.12
N THR A 203 -23.25 3.62 2.44
CA THR A 203 -24.14 4.58 3.11
C THR A 203 -23.47 5.91 3.44
N GLY A 204 -22.14 5.96 3.46
CA GLY A 204 -21.37 7.10 3.96
C GLY A 204 -21.44 7.27 5.49
N GLN A 205 -22.10 6.36 6.21
CA GLN A 205 -22.21 6.41 7.66
C GLN A 205 -20.97 5.78 8.33
N GLU A 206 -20.55 6.31 9.47
CA GLU A 206 -19.41 5.76 10.21
C GLU A 206 -19.72 4.44 10.93
N THR A 207 -21.01 4.20 11.19
CA THR A 207 -21.47 3.05 11.98
C THR A 207 -22.73 2.42 11.39
N VAL A 208 -22.92 1.13 11.67
CA VAL A 208 -24.03 0.31 11.22
C VAL A 208 -24.72 -0.32 12.42
N SER A 209 -26.05 -0.28 12.49
CA SER A 209 -26.78 -0.95 13.58
C SER A 209 -26.58 -2.47 13.53
N PHE A 210 -26.55 -3.12 14.70
CA PHE A 210 -26.35 -4.57 14.78
C PHE A 210 -27.40 -5.35 13.97
N MET A 211 -28.64 -4.89 13.99
CA MET A 211 -29.75 -5.52 13.28
C MET A 211 -29.58 -5.43 11.75
N ASN A 212 -29.15 -4.26 11.25
CA ASN A 212 -28.86 -4.08 9.83
C ASN A 212 -27.66 -4.93 9.39
N LEU A 213 -26.64 -5.08 10.24
CA LEU A 213 -25.51 -5.97 9.97
C LEU A 213 -25.98 -7.43 9.83
N LEU A 214 -26.79 -7.94 10.77
CA LEU A 214 -27.33 -9.30 10.67
C LEU A 214 -28.18 -9.50 9.41
N ARG A 215 -28.99 -8.51 9.04
CA ARG A 215 -29.79 -8.55 7.81
C ARG A 215 -28.93 -8.63 6.56
N GLU A 216 -27.88 -7.82 6.45
CA GLU A 216 -26.96 -7.84 5.30
C GLU A 216 -26.20 -9.17 5.21
N LEU A 217 -25.99 -9.84 6.34
CA LEU A 217 -25.41 -11.17 6.43
C LEU A 217 -26.40 -12.32 6.10
N GLY A 218 -27.67 -11.99 5.80
CA GLY A 218 -28.71 -12.97 5.50
C GLY A 218 -29.28 -13.68 6.74
N GLU A 219 -29.00 -13.16 7.94
CA GLU A 219 -29.34 -13.81 9.20
C GLU A 219 -30.68 -13.32 9.78
N LYS A 220 -31.38 -14.22 10.50
CA LYS A 220 -32.66 -13.88 11.14
C LYS A 220 -32.44 -12.99 12.37
N GLU A 221 -32.93 -11.76 12.28
CA GLU A 221 -32.84 -10.72 13.31
C GLU A 221 -33.36 -11.12 14.71
N ASN A 222 -34.35 -12.00 14.79
CA ASN A 222 -34.97 -12.39 16.06
C ASN A 222 -34.39 -13.67 16.69
N ASP A 223 -33.41 -14.30 16.05
CA ASP A 223 -32.78 -15.51 16.58
C ASP A 223 -31.73 -15.17 17.65
N LYS A 224 -32.04 -15.54 18.90
CA LYS A 224 -31.15 -15.32 20.07
C LYS A 224 -29.80 -16.04 19.92
N LYS A 225 -29.75 -17.23 19.30
CA LYS A 225 -28.50 -17.98 19.12
C LYS A 225 -27.60 -17.30 18.09
N ILE A 226 -28.17 -16.79 17.00
CA ILE A 226 -27.43 -16.00 15.99
C ILE A 226 -26.85 -14.74 16.64
N LYS A 227 -27.67 -13.98 17.38
CA LYS A 227 -27.23 -12.77 18.08
C LYS A 227 -26.05 -13.02 19.02
N VAL A 228 -26.10 -14.08 19.82
CA VAL A 228 -25.00 -14.45 20.74
C VAL A 228 -23.73 -14.82 19.96
N ARG A 229 -23.85 -15.59 18.88
CA ARG A 229 -22.71 -16.00 18.04
C ARG A 229 -21.99 -14.81 17.41
N TYR A 230 -22.73 -13.93 16.74
CA TYR A 230 -22.16 -12.72 16.14
C TYR A 230 -21.63 -11.75 17.21
N GLY A 231 -22.32 -11.62 18.34
CA GLY A 231 -21.86 -10.83 19.48
C GLY A 231 -20.49 -11.28 19.99
N HIS A 232 -20.24 -12.59 20.10
CA HIS A 232 -18.93 -13.13 20.45
C HIS A 232 -17.85 -12.66 19.45
N HIS A 233 -18.09 -12.84 18.15
CA HIS A 233 -17.11 -12.49 17.12
C HIS A 233 -16.85 -10.98 17.06
N ILE A 234 -17.88 -10.15 17.25
CA ILE A 234 -17.72 -8.70 17.34
C ILE A 234 -16.91 -8.32 18.58
N ALA A 235 -17.17 -8.94 19.74
CA ALA A 235 -16.39 -8.71 20.95
C ALA A 235 -14.90 -9.04 20.75
N PHE A 236 -14.59 -10.12 20.02
CA PHE A 236 -13.22 -10.44 19.63
C PHE A 236 -12.60 -9.34 18.74
N LEU A 237 -13.31 -8.89 17.71
CA LEU A 237 -12.84 -7.84 16.80
C LEU A 237 -12.61 -6.50 17.53
N LYS A 238 -13.48 -6.18 18.51
CA LYS A 238 -13.33 -5.03 19.41
C LYS A 238 -12.10 -5.14 20.28
N LYS A 239 -11.85 -6.31 20.88
CA LYS A 239 -10.64 -6.57 21.70
C LYS A 239 -9.35 -6.38 20.90
N ARG A 240 -9.38 -6.61 19.59
CA ARG A 240 -8.27 -6.37 18.66
C ARG A 240 -8.21 -4.94 18.11
N ASN A 241 -9.11 -4.06 18.53
CA ASN A 241 -9.23 -2.68 18.06
C ASN A 241 -9.45 -2.57 16.54
N TRP A 242 -10.20 -3.51 15.94
CA TRP A 242 -10.58 -3.47 14.52
C TRP A 242 -12.02 -3.01 14.30
N VAL A 243 -12.87 -3.20 15.31
CA VAL A 243 -14.25 -2.72 15.34
C VAL A 243 -14.42 -1.86 16.58
N PHE A 244 -15.16 -0.76 16.48
CA PHE A 244 -15.62 0.01 17.63
C PHE A 244 -17.14 -0.09 17.77
N GLU A 245 -17.65 0.16 18.98
CA GLU A 245 -19.08 0.15 19.28
C GLU A 245 -19.52 1.54 19.75
N LYS A 246 -20.70 1.96 19.30
CA LYS A 246 -21.42 3.13 19.79
C LYS A 246 -22.81 2.69 20.24
N ASN A 247 -23.22 3.10 21.42
CA ASN A 247 -24.54 2.79 21.96
C ASN A 247 -25.44 4.02 21.83
N GLU A 248 -26.62 3.85 21.23
CA GLU A 248 -27.65 4.89 21.16
C GLU A 248 -28.97 4.31 21.68
N GLY A 249 -29.36 4.71 22.90
CA GLY A 249 -30.51 4.14 23.59
C GLY A 249 -30.34 2.64 23.84
N ARG A 250 -31.25 1.83 23.29
CA ARG A 250 -31.24 0.35 23.39
C ARG A 250 -30.59 -0.34 22.20
N GLN A 251 -30.00 0.42 21.27
CA GLN A 251 -29.40 -0.11 20.06
C GLN A 251 -27.88 0.03 20.06
N ASN A 252 -27.21 -1.01 19.58
CA ASN A 252 -25.76 -1.03 19.41
C ASN A 252 -25.43 -0.83 17.94
N TYR A 253 -24.48 0.07 17.69
CA TYR A 253 -23.95 0.40 16.38
C TYR A 253 -22.48 0.05 16.34
N TYR A 254 -22.02 -0.46 15.20
CA TYR A 254 -20.64 -0.90 15.02
C TYR A 254 -20.01 -0.19 13.83
N GLY A 255 -18.78 0.25 14.01
CA GLY A 255 -17.97 0.87 12.97
C GLY A 255 -16.59 0.23 12.88
N LEU A 256 -15.79 0.65 11.90
CA LEU A 256 -14.43 0.19 11.70
C LEU A 256 -13.42 1.25 12.15
N THR A 257 -12.45 0.83 12.96
CA THR A 257 -11.26 1.64 13.24
C THR A 257 -10.38 1.76 11.98
N PRO A 258 -9.37 2.64 11.93
CA PRO A 258 -8.45 2.71 10.80
C PRO A 258 -7.81 1.35 10.48
N GLY A 259 -7.35 0.61 11.50
CA GLY A 259 -6.79 -0.74 11.32
C GLY A 259 -7.83 -1.74 10.79
N GLY A 260 -9.08 -1.65 11.26
CA GLY A 260 -10.16 -2.50 10.76
C GLY A 260 -10.53 -2.22 9.29
N ARG A 261 -10.46 -0.96 8.85
CA ARG A 261 -10.66 -0.60 7.44
C ARG A 261 -9.57 -1.18 6.56
N ILE A 262 -8.31 -1.02 6.93
CA ILE A 262 -7.17 -1.64 6.21
C ILE A 262 -7.33 -3.16 6.12
N LEU A 263 -7.63 -3.80 7.25
CA LEU A 263 -7.82 -5.25 7.31
C LEU A 263 -8.98 -5.73 6.42
N SER A 264 -10.09 -4.97 6.39
CA SER A 264 -11.23 -5.28 5.52
C SER A 264 -10.90 -5.19 4.03
N ILE A 265 -10.08 -4.21 3.62
CA ILE A 265 -9.62 -4.06 2.24
C ILE A 265 -8.79 -5.28 1.86
N ILE A 266 -7.81 -5.65 2.68
CA ILE A 266 -6.93 -6.78 2.37
C ILE A 266 -7.74 -8.08 2.23
N HIS A 267 -8.66 -8.36 3.16
CA HIS A 267 -9.52 -9.54 3.08
C HIS A 267 -10.53 -9.52 1.92
N THR A 268 -10.80 -8.35 1.33
CA THR A 268 -11.67 -8.23 0.14
C THR A 268 -10.92 -8.66 -1.12
N TYR A 269 -9.64 -8.35 -1.22
CA TYR A 269 -8.84 -8.60 -2.43
C TYR A 269 -8.02 -9.87 -2.38
N LEU A 270 -7.42 -10.18 -1.24
CA LEU A 270 -6.42 -11.23 -1.11
C LEU A 270 -7.05 -12.50 -0.55
N LYS A 271 -6.79 -13.61 -1.24
CA LYS A 271 -7.14 -14.96 -0.78
C LYS A 271 -6.06 -15.42 0.20
N GLU A 272 -6.45 -16.11 1.25
CA GLU A 272 -5.47 -16.71 2.16
C GLU A 272 -4.69 -17.80 1.42
N GLU A 273 -3.36 -17.81 1.54
CA GLU A 273 -2.60 -19.01 1.19
C GLU A 273 -3.02 -20.14 2.14
N ALA A 274 -3.21 -21.34 1.59
CA ALA A 274 -3.23 -22.54 2.41
C ALA A 274 -1.87 -22.62 3.10
N THR A 275 -1.88 -22.41 4.43
CA THR A 275 -0.68 -22.45 5.27
C THR A 275 -0.22 -23.88 5.44
#